data_AF-A0AA42CS39-F1
#
_entry.id   AF-A0AA42CS39-F1
#
_cell.length_a   1.000
_cell.length_b   1.000
_cell.length_c   1.000
_cell.angle_alpha   90.00
_cell.angle_beta   90.00
_cell.angle_gamma   90.00
#
_symmetry.space_group_name_H-M   'P 1'
#
loop_
_entity.id
_entity.type
_entity.pdbx_description
1 polymer ?
#
loop_
_entity_poly.entity_id
_entity_poly.type
_entity_poly.pdbx_seq_one_letter_code
_entity_poly.pdbx_strand_id
1 'polypeptide(L)'
;MIPEAVSPLRRRMIEDMTIRQFGTHTQRDYIRQVREFTACLGRSPDQAEPEDLRRYQLHLASLGASYSRMNQASTALRFFFNVTLSRPGFGDRMARIPTPERLPVVLSPAEVALLLAHAPSLKCRAALSVAYGCGLRISEIAHLKVTDIDSSRMLIRVEQCQTALNIDPRSASKTDPLWAC
;
A
#
# COMPACT_ATOMS: atom_id res chain seq x y z
N MET A 1 -14.43 7.63 -23.15
CA MET A 1 -15.75 8.13 -22.74
C MET A 1 -15.62 8.63 -21.30
N ILE A 2 -15.37 9.93 -21.11
CA ILE A 2 -15.21 10.55 -19.79
C ILE A 2 -16.63 10.90 -19.32
N PRO A 3 -17.14 10.34 -18.21
CA PRO A 3 -18.49 10.64 -17.76
C PRO A 3 -18.57 12.09 -17.30
N GLU A 4 -19.62 12.77 -17.76
CA GLU A 4 -20.04 14.09 -17.31
C GLU A 4 -20.32 14.09 -15.79
N ALA A 5 -20.13 15.26 -15.15
CA ALA A 5 -20.24 15.55 -13.71
C ALA A 5 -18.97 15.42 -12.83
N VAL A 6 -17.77 15.51 -13.40
CA VAL A 6 -16.53 15.69 -12.61
C VAL A 6 -16.24 17.18 -12.44
N SER A 7 -16.12 17.67 -11.20
CA SER A 7 -15.79 19.08 -10.94
C SER A 7 -14.45 19.47 -11.60
N PRO A 8 -14.27 20.71 -12.07
CA PRO A 8 -13.03 21.16 -12.72
C PRO A 8 -11.78 20.87 -11.86
N LEU A 9 -11.91 21.06 -10.55
CA LEU A 9 -10.85 20.82 -9.58
C LEU A 9 -10.49 19.33 -9.45
N ARG A 10 -11.49 18.44 -9.50
CA ARG A 10 -11.26 16.99 -9.49
C ARG A 10 -10.61 16.52 -10.79
N ARG A 11 -10.97 17.12 -11.93
CA ARG A 11 -10.33 16.83 -13.23
C ARG A 11 -8.84 17.20 -13.20
N ARG A 12 -8.51 18.42 -12.74
CA ARG A 12 -7.11 18.87 -12.58
C ARG A 12 -6.30 17.93 -11.71
N MET A 13 -6.85 17.51 -10.57
CA MET A 13 -6.18 16.56 -9.68
C MET A 13 -5.90 15.20 -10.37
N ILE A 14 -6.83 14.69 -11.19
CA ILE A 14 -6.63 13.45 -11.94
C ILE A 14 -5.54 13.62 -12.99
N GLU A 15 -5.51 14.75 -13.70
CA GLU A 15 -4.47 15.08 -14.68
C GLU A 15 -3.10 15.15 -13.99
N ASP A 16 -2.98 15.85 -12.86
CA ASP A 16 -1.75 15.95 -12.08
C ASP A 16 -1.22 14.58 -11.63
N MET A 17 -2.11 13.68 -11.19
CA MET A 17 -1.75 12.32 -10.80
C MET A 17 -1.36 11.45 -12.01
N THR A 18 -2.01 11.66 -13.15
CA THR A 18 -1.73 10.92 -14.40
C THR A 18 -0.37 11.31 -14.97
N ILE A 19 -0.04 12.61 -14.98
CA ILE A 19 1.28 13.13 -15.39
C ILE A 19 2.40 12.47 -14.56
N ARG A 20 2.14 12.22 -13.28
CA ARG A 20 3.08 11.59 -12.34
C ARG A 20 3.02 10.06 -12.34
N GLN A 21 2.25 9.45 -13.25
CA GLN A 21 2.10 8.01 -13.42
C GLN A 21 1.59 7.29 -12.15
N PHE A 22 0.70 7.93 -11.39
CA PHE A 22 0.12 7.28 -10.20
C PHE A 22 -0.80 6.12 -10.62
N GLY A 23 -0.68 4.99 -9.92
CA GLY A 23 -1.56 3.83 -10.12
C GLY A 23 -3.03 4.15 -9.83
N THR A 24 -3.94 3.43 -10.50
CA THR A 24 -5.39 3.66 -10.40
C THR A 24 -5.93 3.56 -8.97
N HIS A 25 -5.37 2.66 -8.17
CA HIS A 25 -5.71 2.53 -6.75
C HIS A 25 -5.36 3.80 -5.97
N THR A 26 -4.13 4.30 -6.13
CA THR A 26 -3.67 5.53 -5.49
C THR A 26 -4.52 6.74 -5.90
N GLN A 27 -4.86 6.85 -7.19
CA GLN A 27 -5.73 7.91 -7.67
C GLN A 27 -7.11 7.88 -6.99
N ARG A 28 -7.72 6.70 -6.90
CA ARG A 28 -9.02 6.51 -6.23
C ARG A 28 -8.95 6.84 -4.74
N ASP A 29 -7.90 6.40 -4.06
CA ASP A 29 -7.70 6.68 -2.64
C ASP A 29 -7.53 8.18 -2.40
N TYR A 30 -6.72 8.87 -3.20
CA TYR A 30 -6.48 10.30 -3.03
C TYR A 30 -7.76 11.12 -3.25
N ILE A 31 -8.54 10.78 -4.29
CA ILE A 31 -9.84 11.41 -4.54
C ILE A 31 -10.80 11.15 -3.38
N ARG A 32 -10.81 9.93 -2.81
CA ARG A 32 -11.63 9.59 -1.64
C ARG A 32 -11.28 10.47 -0.45
N GLN A 33 -9.98 10.64 -0.15
CA GLN A 33 -9.52 11.47 0.98
C GLN A 33 -9.92 12.94 0.80
N VAL A 34 -9.78 13.51 -0.40
CA VAL A 34 -10.20 14.89 -0.68
C VAL A 34 -11.72 15.05 -0.57
N ARG A 35 -12.49 14.04 -1.01
CA ARG A 35 -13.96 14.04 -0.85
C ARG A 35 -14.37 14.01 0.63
N GLU A 36 -13.76 13.15 1.44
CA GLU A 36 -14.01 13.08 2.88
C GLU A 36 -13.67 14.40 3.58
N PHE A 37 -12.55 15.02 3.22
CA PHE A 37 -12.18 16.34 3.71
C PHE A 37 -13.19 17.41 3.31
N THR A 38 -13.63 17.43 2.05
CA THR A 38 -14.63 18.40 1.55
C THR A 38 -15.96 18.24 2.29
N ALA A 39 -16.37 16.99 2.59
CA ALA A 39 -17.57 16.71 3.36
C ALA A 39 -17.46 17.23 4.81
N CYS A 40 -16.29 17.10 5.45
CA CYS A 40 -16.05 17.67 6.78
C CYS A 40 -16.01 19.21 6.75
N LEU A 41 -15.52 19.80 5.67
CA LEU A 41 -15.38 21.24 5.51
C LEU A 41 -16.72 21.93 5.19
N GLY A 42 -17.63 21.25 4.49
CA GLY A 42 -18.94 21.79 4.10
C GLY A 42 -18.89 22.88 3.02
N ARG A 43 -17.70 23.21 2.51
CA ARG A 43 -17.43 24.17 1.43
C ARG A 43 -16.36 23.62 0.50
N SER A 44 -16.13 24.33 -0.61
CA SER A 44 -15.15 23.92 -1.60
C SER A 44 -13.73 23.85 -1.00
N PRO A 45 -12.94 22.80 -1.31
CA PRO A 45 -11.66 22.55 -0.64
C PRO A 45 -10.55 23.54 -1.02
N ASP A 46 -10.74 24.36 -2.05
CA ASP A 46 -9.88 25.49 -2.41
C ASP A 46 -9.99 26.68 -1.44
N GLN A 47 -11.11 26.80 -0.72
CA GLN A 47 -11.32 27.81 0.32
C GLN A 47 -10.85 27.37 1.71
N ALA A 48 -10.21 26.20 1.81
CA ALA A 48 -9.68 25.71 3.07
C ALA A 48 -8.60 26.65 3.63
N GLU A 49 -8.67 26.89 4.93
CA GLU A 49 -7.63 27.56 5.70
C GLU A 49 -6.72 26.53 6.37
N PRO A 50 -5.51 26.92 6.78
CA PRO A 50 -4.59 25.97 7.40
C PRO A 50 -5.13 25.38 8.72
N GLU A 51 -6.00 26.11 9.43
CA GLU A 51 -6.66 25.61 10.64
C GLU A 51 -7.69 24.52 10.34
N ASP A 52 -8.27 24.51 9.13
CA ASP A 52 -9.20 23.46 8.71
C ASP A 52 -8.51 22.10 8.59
N LEU A 53 -7.22 22.08 8.23
CA LEU A 53 -6.43 20.85 8.22
C LEU A 53 -6.27 20.28 9.64
N ARG A 54 -6.03 21.15 10.62
CA ARG A 54 -5.92 20.74 12.02
C ARG A 54 -7.25 20.24 12.54
N ARG A 55 -8.35 20.95 12.26
CA ARG A 55 -9.72 20.51 12.60
C ARG A 55 -10.06 19.17 11.98
N TYR A 56 -9.68 18.95 10.73
CA TYR A 56 -9.91 17.67 10.05
C TYR A 56 -9.10 16.53 10.70
N GLN A 57 -7.84 16.76 11.08
CA GLN A 57 -7.07 15.74 11.81
C GLN A 57 -7.69 15.42 13.17
N LEU A 58 -8.20 16.42 13.89
CA LEU A 58 -8.94 16.21 15.14
C LEU A 58 -10.25 15.44 14.92
N HIS A 59 -10.97 15.72 13.83
CA HIS A 59 -12.16 14.98 13.45
C HIS A 59 -11.85 13.51 13.13
N LEU A 60 -10.76 13.23 12.41
CA LEU A 60 -10.32 11.85 12.17
C LEU A 60 -9.94 11.15 13.48
N ALA A 61 -9.30 11.85 14.41
CA ALA A 61 -8.96 11.31 15.72
C ALA A 61 -10.21 11.01 16.56
N SER A 62 -11.23 11.87 16.54
CA SER A 62 -12.48 11.64 17.28
C SER A 62 -13.30 10.48 16.72
N LEU A 63 -13.18 10.20 15.42
CA LEU A 63 -13.75 9.02 14.77
C LEU A 63 -12.98 7.72 15.05
N GLY A 64 -11.86 7.77 15.78
CA GLY A 64 -11.02 6.60 16.03
C GLY A 64 -10.31 6.09 14.76
N ALA A 65 -9.97 6.98 13.83
CA ALA A 65 -9.25 6.60 12.61
C ALA A 65 -7.90 5.94 12.94
N SER A 66 -7.55 4.89 12.20
CA SER A 66 -6.24 4.24 12.35
C SER A 66 -5.10 5.16 11.90
N TYR A 67 -3.89 4.93 12.43
CA TYR A 67 -2.68 5.65 12.03
C TYR A 67 -2.46 5.65 10.51
N SER A 68 -2.73 4.51 9.86
CA SER A 68 -2.64 4.38 8.40
C SER A 68 -3.63 5.29 7.69
N ARG A 69 -4.89 5.33 8.15
CA ARG A 69 -5.92 6.22 7.57
C ARG A 69 -5.53 7.69 7.71
N MET A 70 -5.06 8.10 8.90
CA MET A 70 -4.64 9.48 9.14
C MET A 70 -3.46 9.87 8.25
N ASN A 71 -2.46 9.01 8.10
CA ASN A 71 -1.30 9.27 7.24
C ASN A 71 -1.66 9.27 5.74
N GLN A 72 -2.58 8.41 5.30
CA GLN A 72 -3.11 8.43 3.93
C GLN A 72 -3.83 9.74 3.64
N ALA A 73 -4.69 10.20 4.56
CA ALA A 73 -5.36 11.48 4.45
C ALA A 73 -4.36 12.64 4.36
N SER A 74 -3.35 12.65 5.24
CA SER A 74 -2.31 13.69 5.22
C SER A 74 -1.49 13.71 3.94
N THR A 75 -1.12 12.56 3.39
CA THR A 75 -0.37 12.49 2.13
C THR A 75 -1.22 12.96 0.95
N ALA A 76 -2.49 12.52 0.87
CA ALA A 76 -3.40 12.91 -0.19
C ALA A 76 -3.70 14.42 -0.17
N LEU A 77 -3.94 14.99 1.02
CA LEU A 77 -4.18 16.43 1.18
C LEU A 77 -2.92 17.25 0.88
N ARG A 78 -1.72 16.80 1.31
CA ARG A 78 -0.45 17.45 0.92
C ARG A 78 -0.30 17.50 -0.60
N PHE A 79 -0.56 16.40 -1.29
CA PHE A 79 -0.53 16.37 -2.75
C PHE A 79 -1.52 17.36 -3.35
N PHE A 80 -2.77 17.33 -2.89
CA PHE A 80 -3.83 18.21 -3.38
C PHE A 80 -3.48 19.70 -3.22
N PHE A 81 -3.03 20.12 -2.04
CA PHE A 81 -2.70 21.53 -1.80
C PHE A 81 -1.40 21.96 -2.49
N ASN A 82 -0.35 21.14 -2.43
CA ASN A 82 0.96 21.53 -2.96
C ASN A 82 1.02 21.45 -4.49
N VAL A 83 0.36 20.44 -5.09
CA VAL A 83 0.41 20.20 -6.54
C VAL A 83 -0.79 20.82 -7.23
N THR A 84 -2.01 20.40 -6.89
CA THR A 84 -3.23 20.79 -7.62
C THR A 84 -3.64 22.23 -7.36
N LEU A 85 -3.50 22.71 -6.13
CA LEU A 85 -3.80 24.11 -5.78
C LEU A 85 -2.56 25.03 -5.78
N SER A 86 -1.36 24.47 -6.01
CA SER A 86 -0.10 25.21 -6.04
C SER A 86 0.12 26.10 -4.82
N ARG A 87 -0.26 25.62 -3.62
CA ARG A 87 -0.07 26.29 -2.32
C ARG A 87 1.04 25.58 -1.52
N PRO A 88 2.32 25.88 -1.79
CA PRO A 88 3.42 25.23 -1.08
C PRO A 88 3.35 25.54 0.43
N GLY A 89 3.69 24.56 1.26
CA GLY A 89 3.69 24.69 2.72
C GLY A 89 2.33 24.58 3.41
N PHE A 90 1.23 24.56 2.65
CA PHE A 90 -0.11 24.44 3.23
C PHE A 90 -0.31 23.06 3.89
N GLY A 91 0.18 21.99 3.26
CA GLY A 91 0.09 20.62 3.77
C GLY A 91 1.07 20.27 4.89
N ASP A 92 2.04 21.13 5.20
CA ASP A 92 3.05 20.87 6.24
C ASP A 92 2.47 21.04 7.66
N ARG A 93 1.34 21.73 7.79
CA ARG A 93 0.63 21.88 9.07
C ARG A 93 -0.04 20.61 9.57
N MET A 94 -0.17 19.59 8.71
CA MET A 94 -0.67 18.28 9.13
C MET A 94 0.43 17.50 9.84
N ALA A 95 0.15 17.07 11.07
CA ALA A 95 1.05 16.20 11.81
C ALA A 95 1.15 14.82 11.12
N ARG A 96 2.37 14.32 10.92
CA ARG A 96 2.59 12.91 10.57
C ARG A 96 2.53 12.10 11.86
N ILE A 97 1.74 11.04 11.87
CA ILE A 97 1.60 10.21 13.07
C ILE A 97 2.45 8.96 12.90
N PRO A 98 3.44 8.71 13.78
CA PRO A 98 4.24 7.49 13.70
C PRO A 98 3.33 6.28 13.91
N THR A 99 3.31 5.38 12.92
CA THR A 99 2.60 4.11 13.06
C THR A 99 3.44 3.21 13.95
N PRO A 100 2.92 2.69 15.08
CA PRO A 100 3.65 1.75 15.90
C PRO A 100 3.91 0.47 15.08
N GLU A 101 5.19 0.09 14.97
CA GLU A 101 5.57 -1.16 14.33
C GLU A 101 5.19 -2.31 15.25
N ARG A 102 4.34 -3.21 14.75
CA ARG A 102 4.05 -4.48 15.42
C ARG A 102 5.02 -5.51 14.89
N LEU A 103 5.66 -6.24 15.80
CA LEU A 103 6.47 -7.39 15.40
C LEU A 103 5.59 -8.38 14.62
N PRO A 104 6.02 -8.83 13.43
CA PRO A 104 5.27 -9.79 12.66
C PRO A 104 5.13 -11.08 13.45
N VAL A 105 3.90 -11.56 13.63
CA VAL A 105 3.64 -12.88 14.19
C VAL A 105 4.02 -13.90 13.13
N VAL A 106 5.11 -14.64 13.35
CA VAL A 106 5.55 -15.71 12.46
C VAL A 106 4.85 -16.99 12.88
N LEU A 107 4.17 -17.64 11.93
CA LEU A 107 3.53 -18.94 12.16
C LEU A 107 4.59 -20.03 12.31
N SER A 108 4.36 -20.95 13.24
CA SER A 108 5.15 -22.18 13.35
C SER A 108 4.88 -23.13 12.17
N PRO A 109 5.81 -24.05 11.85
CA PRO A 109 5.59 -25.04 10.79
C PRO A 109 4.32 -25.88 10.98
N ALA A 110 3.93 -26.17 12.23
CA ALA A 110 2.70 -26.90 12.55
C ALA A 110 1.44 -26.09 12.21
N GLU A 111 1.42 -24.79 12.53
CA GLU A 111 0.30 -23.91 12.18
C GLU A 111 0.16 -23.72 10.68
N VAL A 112 1.29 -23.65 9.96
CA VAL A 112 1.28 -23.58 8.48
C VAL A 112 0.71 -24.87 7.89
N ALA A 113 1.10 -26.04 8.41
CA ALA A 113 0.54 -27.32 7.96
C ALA A 113 -0.98 -27.39 8.18
N LEU A 114 -1.47 -26.93 9.33
CA LEU A 114 -2.91 -26.85 9.63
C LEU A 114 -3.63 -25.88 8.69
N LEU A 115 -3.03 -24.72 8.41
CA LEU A 115 -3.57 -23.72 7.49
C LEU A 115 -3.69 -24.25 6.06
N LEU A 116 -2.67 -24.99 5.58
CA LEU A 116 -2.70 -25.62 4.25
C LEU A 116 -3.70 -26.78 4.18
N ALA A 117 -3.87 -27.53 5.26
CA ALA A 117 -4.84 -28.63 5.34
C ALA A 117 -6.29 -28.14 5.26
N HIS A 118 -6.59 -26.97 5.84
CA HIS A 118 -7.93 -26.38 5.87
C HIS A 118 -8.19 -25.38 4.72
N ALA A 119 -7.29 -25.30 3.73
CA ALA A 119 -7.47 -24.40 2.61
C ALA A 119 -8.71 -24.79 1.78
N PRO A 120 -9.59 -23.82 1.42
CA PRO A 120 -10.90 -24.10 0.83
C PRO A 120 -10.85 -24.64 -0.60
N SER A 121 -9.71 -24.53 -1.29
CA SER A 121 -9.54 -25.02 -2.66
C SER A 121 -8.09 -25.40 -2.94
N LEU A 122 -7.89 -26.26 -3.94
CA LEU A 122 -6.55 -26.64 -4.43
C LEU A 122 -5.76 -25.41 -4.88
N LYS A 123 -6.43 -24.43 -5.51
CA LYS A 123 -5.83 -23.16 -5.93
C LYS A 123 -5.31 -22.37 -4.73
N CYS A 124 -6.13 -22.21 -3.68
CA CYS A 124 -5.71 -21.53 -2.46
C CYS A 124 -4.56 -22.27 -1.77
N ARG A 125 -4.62 -23.60 -1.69
CA ARG A 125 -3.56 -24.41 -1.10
C ARG A 125 -2.23 -24.24 -1.85
N ALA A 126 -2.26 -24.33 -3.18
CA ALA A 126 -1.07 -24.13 -4.00
C ALA A 126 -0.51 -22.71 -3.86
N ALA A 127 -1.37 -21.69 -3.89
CA ALA A 127 -0.96 -20.29 -3.70
C ALA A 127 -0.30 -20.05 -2.34
N LEU A 128 -0.86 -20.61 -1.26
CA LEU A 128 -0.32 -20.51 0.09
C LEU A 128 1.01 -21.29 0.24
N SER A 129 1.10 -22.48 -0.37
CA SER A 129 2.35 -23.25 -0.40
C SER A 129 3.47 -22.50 -1.10
N VAL A 130 3.18 -21.87 -2.24
CA VAL A 130 4.16 -21.06 -2.98
C VAL A 130 4.51 -19.77 -2.22
N ALA A 131 3.53 -19.11 -1.60
CA ALA A 131 3.77 -17.94 -0.75
C ALA A 131 4.76 -18.26 0.38
N TYR A 132 4.52 -19.36 1.08
CA TYR A 132 5.33 -19.77 2.21
C TYR A 132 6.69 -20.32 1.77
N GLY A 133 6.73 -21.18 0.75
CA GLY A 133 7.95 -21.85 0.29
C GLY A 133 8.92 -20.93 -0.46
N CYS A 134 8.41 -19.93 -1.17
CA CYS A 134 9.21 -19.01 -1.98
C CYS A 134 9.22 -17.57 -1.47
N GLY A 135 8.49 -17.27 -0.38
CA GLY A 135 8.41 -15.92 0.20
C GLY A 135 7.72 -14.90 -0.71
N LEU A 136 6.87 -15.34 -1.63
CA LEU A 136 6.24 -14.45 -2.62
C LEU A 136 5.15 -13.58 -1.98
N ARG A 137 5.09 -12.32 -2.43
CA ARG A 137 4.02 -11.38 -2.06
C ARG A 137 2.71 -11.77 -2.75
N ILE A 138 1.59 -11.39 -2.15
CA ILE A 138 0.24 -11.64 -2.71
C ILE A 138 0.12 -11.12 -4.14
N SER A 139 0.69 -9.93 -4.43
CA SER A 139 0.67 -9.36 -5.78
C SER A 139 1.45 -10.21 -6.79
N GLU A 140 2.55 -10.84 -6.38
CA GLU A 140 3.38 -11.68 -7.24
C GLU A 140 2.66 -13.00 -7.55
N ILE A 141 2.08 -13.62 -6.52
CA ILE A 141 1.29 -14.85 -6.67
C ILE A 141 0.05 -14.61 -7.54
N ALA A 142 -0.60 -13.46 -7.41
CA ALA A 142 -1.78 -13.12 -8.19
C ALA A 142 -1.50 -12.97 -9.69
N HIS A 143 -0.28 -12.61 -10.07
CA HIS A 143 0.14 -12.43 -11.47
C HIS A 143 1.01 -13.57 -12.01
N LEU A 144 1.29 -14.59 -11.19
CA LEU A 144 2.13 -15.73 -11.58
C LEU A 144 1.46 -16.53 -12.71
N LYS A 145 2.18 -16.73 -13.81
CA LYS A 145 1.74 -17.54 -14.94
C LYS A 145 2.38 -18.91 -14.89
N VAL A 146 1.75 -19.89 -15.55
CA VAL A 146 2.30 -21.24 -15.70
C VAL A 146 3.65 -21.21 -16.45
N THR A 147 3.81 -20.27 -17.39
CA THR A 147 5.06 -20.04 -18.13
C THR A 147 6.22 -19.58 -17.25
N ASP A 148 5.93 -19.06 -16.07
CA ASP A 148 6.93 -18.55 -15.14
C ASP A 148 7.50 -19.66 -14.25
N ILE A 149 6.91 -20.86 -14.30
CA ILE A 149 7.31 -22.03 -13.52
C ILE A 149 8.23 -22.91 -14.37
N ASP A 150 9.52 -22.91 -14.07
CA ASP A 150 10.48 -23.85 -14.63
C ASP A 150 10.56 -25.09 -13.73
N SER A 151 9.72 -26.08 -14.06
CA SER A 151 9.71 -27.37 -13.37
C SER A 151 11.00 -28.19 -13.55
N SER A 152 11.78 -27.93 -14.60
CA SER A 152 13.04 -28.65 -14.86
C SER A 152 14.16 -28.18 -13.95
N ARG A 153 14.18 -26.89 -13.63
CA ARG A 153 15.17 -26.26 -12.75
C ARG A 153 14.65 -26.02 -11.33
N MET A 154 13.38 -26.34 -11.07
CA MET A 154 12.68 -26.04 -9.81
C MET A 154 12.74 -24.54 -9.46
N LEU A 155 12.54 -23.67 -10.47
CA LEU A 155 12.61 -22.21 -10.32
C LEU A 155 11.27 -21.55 -10.67
N ILE A 156 10.97 -20.46 -9.97
CA ILE A 156 9.83 -19.58 -10.27
C ILE A 156 10.38 -18.21 -10.65
N ARG A 157 10.02 -17.74 -11.85
CA ARG A 157 10.34 -16.39 -12.32
C ARG A 157 9.24 -15.42 -11.87
N VAL A 158 9.63 -14.27 -11.33
CA VAL A 158 8.68 -13.24 -10.89
C VAL A 158 8.91 -11.98 -11.70
N GLU A 159 7.95 -11.59 -12.53
CA GLU A 159 8.08 -10.43 -13.42
C GLU A 159 7.64 -9.09 -12.80
N GLN A 160 7.35 -9.05 -11.49
CA GLN A 160 6.98 -7.81 -10.80
C GLN A 160 7.86 -7.55 -9.57
N CYS A 161 9.06 -7.04 -9.82
CA CYS A 161 9.85 -6.36 -8.79
C CYS A 161 9.75 -4.85 -9.00
N GLN A 162 8.82 -4.19 -8.32
CA GLN A 162 9.00 -2.78 -7.94
C GLN A 162 9.66 -2.70 -6.56
N THR A 163 10.53 -3.65 -6.24
CA THR A 163 11.52 -3.60 -5.17
C THR A 163 12.58 -4.64 -5.53
N ALA A 164 13.82 -4.24 -5.78
CA ALA A 164 14.91 -5.20 -5.94
C ALA A 164 15.16 -5.88 -4.58
N LEU A 165 14.77 -7.15 -4.44
CA LEU A 165 15.32 -8.00 -3.38
C LEU A 165 16.34 -8.92 -4.04
N ASN A 166 17.60 -8.67 -3.72
CA ASN A 166 18.73 -9.50 -4.13
C ASN A 166 18.69 -10.77 -3.26
N ILE A 167 18.20 -11.87 -3.82
CA ILE A 167 18.28 -13.18 -3.17
C ILE A 167 19.64 -13.76 -3.54
N ASP A 168 20.60 -13.72 -2.61
CA ASP A 168 21.91 -14.37 -2.77
C ASP A 168 21.73 -15.90 -2.74
N PRO A 169 22.08 -16.63 -3.81
CA PRO A 169 21.96 -18.09 -3.86
C PRO A 169 22.95 -18.84 -2.95
N ARG A 170 23.82 -18.16 -2.19
CA ARG A 170 24.85 -18.80 -1.34
C ARG A 170 24.44 -19.13 0.09
N SER A 171 23.20 -18.86 0.53
CA SER A 171 22.78 -19.24 1.89
C SER A 171 22.47 -20.73 2.08
N ALA A 172 22.60 -21.55 1.03
CA ALA A 172 22.42 -22.99 1.08
C ALA A 172 23.76 -23.74 0.91
N SER A 173 24.69 -23.55 1.86
CA SER A 173 25.70 -24.55 2.26
C SER A 173 26.78 -23.89 3.12
N LYS A 174 26.69 -24.10 4.44
CA LYS A 174 27.85 -24.26 5.34
C LYS A 174 27.34 -24.74 6.69
N THR A 175 27.28 -26.05 6.83
CA THR A 175 27.74 -26.70 8.05
C THR A 175 29.17 -26.25 8.31
N ASP A 176 29.44 -25.65 9.48
CA ASP A 176 30.60 -26.04 10.28
C ASP A 176 30.45 -25.60 11.75
N PRO A 177 31.00 -26.39 12.71
CA PRO A 177 30.66 -26.36 14.11
C PRO A 177 31.79 -25.71 14.93
N LEU A 178 31.86 -24.38 15.00
CA LEU A 178 32.87 -23.70 15.83
C LEU A 178 32.34 -22.37 16.36
N TRP A 179 31.60 -22.43 17.47
CA TRP A 179 31.59 -21.38 18.50
C TRP A 179 31.14 -21.98 19.84
N ALA A 180 32.01 -22.82 20.41
CA ALA A 180 32.16 -22.91 21.85
C ALA A 180 33.27 -21.90 22.22
N CYS A 181 32.87 -20.79 22.84
CA CYS A 181 33.60 -19.92 23.78
C CYS A 181 32.73 -18.68 24.03
#